data_AF-A0A1Y0EP86-F1
#
_entry.id   AF-A0A1Y0EP86-F1
#
_cell.length_a   1.000
_cell.length_b   1.000
_cell.length_c   1.000
_cell.angle_alpha   90.00
_cell.angle_beta   90.00
_cell.angle_gamma   90.00
#
_symmetry.space_group_name_H-M   'P 1'
#
loop_
_entity.id
_entity.type
_entity.pdbx_description
1 polymer ?
#
loop_
_entity_poly.entity_id
_entity_poly.type
_entity_poly.pdbx_seq_one_letter_code
_entity_poly.pdbx_strand_id
1 'polypeptide(L)'
;MQILFPNSFGHPLPQEDEVLDLQEQYGFSQDYAEFLFRQNGFSFDRLADASDPDECLAVGEDDAEGNADLRHLYALGAEAPFDDLNAQLEDFIFREVLFPIGAGYGGQVFVEVLAGKYQGFIASLDHELYASNTSLEEYLEEAELEGSEEDRDALADALCDPESGLAWFHARSLRQFLSECVFCDESLTGFVMDADDLPDELLN
;
A
#
# COMPACT_ATOMS: atom_id res chain seq x y z
N MET A 1 -12.43 14.64 0.08
CA MET A 1 -12.45 14.63 1.57
C MET A 1 -11.32 13.75 2.06
N GLN A 2 -10.62 14.15 3.12
CA GLN A 2 -9.52 13.36 3.67
C GLN A 2 -10.04 12.32 4.67
N ILE A 3 -9.51 11.09 4.61
CA ILE A 3 -9.83 10.04 5.59
C ILE A 3 -8.97 10.24 6.84
N LEU A 4 -9.62 10.28 7.99
CA LEU A 4 -8.97 10.35 9.29
C LEU A 4 -8.74 8.94 9.85
N PHE A 5 -7.49 8.66 10.21
CA PHE A 5 -7.10 7.41 10.88
C PHE A 5 -6.65 7.67 12.34
N PRO A 6 -6.93 6.74 13.27
CA PRO A 6 -7.75 5.54 13.09
C PRO A 6 -9.25 5.87 13.05
N ASN A 7 -10.05 4.99 12.45
CA ASN A 7 -11.50 5.03 12.36
C ASN A 7 -12.12 3.62 12.53
N SER A 8 -13.45 3.55 12.52
CA SER A 8 -14.20 2.30 12.77
C SER A 8 -14.38 1.40 11.55
N PHE A 9 -13.80 1.74 10.39
CA PHE A 9 -14.04 1.05 9.12
C PHE A 9 -12.97 -0.01 8.79
N GLY A 10 -12.16 -0.38 9.78
CA GLY A 10 -11.30 -1.56 9.74
C GLY A 10 -12.02 -2.86 10.09
N HIS A 11 -11.24 -3.93 10.19
CA HIS A 11 -11.64 -5.29 10.57
C HIS A 11 -11.43 -5.51 12.08
N PRO A 12 -11.94 -6.62 12.66
CA PRO A 12 -11.59 -7.01 14.02
C PRO A 12 -10.07 -6.97 14.22
N LEU A 13 -9.62 -6.42 15.34
CA LEU A 13 -8.18 -6.31 15.62
C LEU A 13 -7.55 -7.71 15.73
N PRO A 14 -6.38 -7.93 15.12
CA PRO A 14 -5.65 -9.19 15.23
C PRO A 14 -5.06 -9.34 16.64
N GLN A 15 -4.56 -10.53 16.96
CA GLN A 15 -3.76 -10.69 18.17
C GLN A 15 -2.41 -10.01 18.01
N GLU A 16 -1.86 -9.49 19.11
CA GLU A 16 -0.58 -8.78 19.09
C GLU A 16 0.56 -9.69 18.58
N ASP A 17 0.60 -10.93 19.07
CA ASP A 17 1.58 -11.94 18.66
C ASP A 17 1.50 -12.25 17.15
N GLU A 18 0.31 -12.25 16.55
CA GLU A 18 0.15 -12.51 15.09
C GLU A 18 0.81 -11.42 14.24
N VAL A 19 0.66 -10.15 14.65
CA VAL A 19 1.29 -9.03 13.94
C VAL A 19 2.80 -9.03 14.15
N LEU A 20 3.27 -9.34 15.36
CA LEU A 20 4.70 -9.39 15.66
C LEU A 20 5.40 -10.54 14.92
N ASP A 21 4.78 -11.72 14.85
CA ASP A 21 5.29 -12.84 14.08
C ASP A 21 5.36 -12.50 12.58
N LEU A 22 4.34 -11.83 12.03
CA LEU A 22 4.33 -11.37 10.64
C LEU A 22 5.41 -10.30 10.39
N GLN A 23 5.60 -9.38 11.34
CA GLN A 23 6.64 -8.36 11.27
C GLN A 23 8.04 -8.97 11.30
N GLU A 24 8.28 -9.97 12.15
CA GLU A 24 9.54 -10.70 12.20
C GLU A 24 9.79 -11.46 10.89
N GLN A 25 8.75 -12.03 10.30
CA GLN A 25 8.86 -12.79 9.04
C GLN A 25 9.19 -11.91 7.84
N TYR A 26 8.52 -10.76 7.68
CA TYR A 26 8.62 -9.95 6.46
C TYR A 26 9.42 -8.65 6.64
N GLY A 27 9.57 -8.15 7.86
CA GLY A 27 10.41 -6.99 8.16
C GLY A 27 9.80 -5.62 7.82
N PHE A 28 8.46 -5.51 7.76
CA PHE A 28 7.79 -4.22 7.57
C PHE A 28 7.93 -3.30 8.80
N SER A 29 7.69 -2.01 8.60
CA SER A 29 7.92 -0.97 9.60
C SER A 29 7.12 -1.12 10.89
N GLN A 30 7.65 -0.52 11.97
CA GLN A 30 6.89 -0.33 13.21
C GLN A 30 5.61 0.50 12.99
N ASP A 31 5.60 1.42 12.03
CA ASP A 31 4.42 2.22 11.73
C ASP A 31 3.29 1.34 11.17
N TYR A 32 3.59 0.34 10.33
CA TYR A 32 2.60 -0.63 9.85
C TYR A 32 2.12 -1.60 10.93
N ALA A 33 3.01 -2.05 11.83
CA ALA A 33 2.58 -2.79 13.02
C ALA A 33 1.62 -1.95 13.89
N GLU A 34 1.97 -0.68 14.16
CA GLU A 34 1.13 0.25 14.93
C GLU A 34 -0.24 0.50 14.28
N PHE A 35 -0.29 0.56 12.95
CA PHE A 35 -1.54 0.62 12.20
C PHE A 35 -2.38 -0.61 12.52
N LEU A 36 -1.89 -1.83 12.27
CA LEU A 36 -2.64 -3.07 12.51
C LEU A 36 -3.11 -3.23 13.96
N PHE A 37 -2.32 -2.79 14.95
CA PHE A 37 -2.72 -2.82 16.37
C PHE A 37 -3.86 -1.86 16.70
N ARG A 38 -3.92 -0.70 16.05
CA ARG A 38 -4.92 0.35 16.33
C ARG A 38 -6.14 0.23 15.43
N GLN A 39 -5.94 -0.23 14.20
CA GLN A 39 -6.94 -0.42 13.17
C GLN A 39 -6.46 -1.47 12.17
N ASN A 40 -7.20 -2.57 12.05
CA ASN A 40 -6.85 -3.65 11.15
C ASN A 40 -7.42 -3.41 9.74
N GLY A 41 -6.62 -2.80 8.86
CA GLY A 41 -7.05 -2.46 7.50
C GLY A 41 -8.14 -1.40 7.44
N PHE A 42 -8.67 -1.17 6.25
CA PHE A 42 -9.67 -0.14 5.97
C PHE A 42 -10.38 -0.43 4.66
N SER A 43 -11.68 -0.17 4.56
CA SER A 43 -12.44 -0.41 3.32
C SER A 43 -13.37 0.75 3.01
N PHE A 44 -13.25 1.31 1.80
CA PHE A 44 -14.19 2.32 1.31
C PHE A 44 -15.59 1.75 1.10
N ASP A 45 -15.72 0.46 0.75
CA ASP A 45 -17.02 -0.21 0.64
C ASP A 45 -17.74 -0.21 2.01
N ARG A 46 -17.01 -0.45 3.11
CA ARG A 46 -17.57 -0.38 4.48
C ARG A 46 -17.93 1.04 4.90
N LEU A 47 -17.13 2.03 4.49
CA LEU A 47 -17.42 3.44 4.73
C LEU A 47 -18.70 3.87 4.00
N ALA A 48 -18.86 3.46 2.74
CA ALA A 48 -20.03 3.79 1.93
C ALA A 48 -21.33 3.16 2.45
N ASP A 49 -21.24 1.99 3.08
CA ASP A 49 -22.38 1.33 3.74
C ASP A 49 -22.73 1.92 5.12
N ALA A 50 -21.91 2.84 5.66
CA ALA A 50 -22.08 3.40 6.99
C ALA A 50 -23.25 4.39 7.05
N SER A 51 -23.97 4.39 8.18
CA SER A 51 -25.06 5.34 8.42
C SER A 51 -24.59 6.75 8.77
N ASP A 52 -23.33 6.92 9.18
CA ASP A 52 -22.75 8.21 9.59
C ASP A 52 -21.24 8.24 9.25
N PRO A 53 -20.86 8.51 7.99
CA PRO A 53 -19.47 8.54 7.55
C PRO A 53 -18.71 9.80 7.96
N ASP A 54 -19.41 10.88 8.34
CA ASP A 54 -18.81 12.21 8.51
C ASP A 54 -17.79 12.29 9.67
N GLU A 55 -17.88 11.43 10.69
CA GLU A 55 -16.97 11.46 11.84
C GLU A 55 -15.52 11.09 11.50
N CYS A 56 -15.28 10.40 10.38
CA CYS A 56 -13.93 10.05 9.93
C CYS A 56 -13.46 10.86 8.71
N LEU A 57 -14.17 11.92 8.34
CA LEU A 57 -13.89 12.73 7.16
C LEU A 57 -13.48 14.14 7.57
N ALA A 58 -12.33 14.59 7.08
CA ALA A 58 -11.95 16.00 7.12
C ALA A 58 -12.17 16.66 5.77
N VAL A 59 -12.43 17.97 5.80
CA VAL A 59 -12.45 18.79 4.58
C VAL A 59 -11.05 18.76 3.97
N GLY A 60 -10.97 18.34 2.71
CA GLY A 60 -9.78 18.40 1.86
C GLY A 60 -10.15 19.10 0.55
N GLU A 61 -9.19 19.78 -0.07
CA GLU A 61 -9.41 20.60 -1.28
C GLU A 61 -8.88 19.88 -2.52
N ASP A 62 -9.32 18.66 -2.80
CA ASP A 62 -8.64 17.84 -3.81
C ASP A 62 -9.58 17.01 -4.68
N ASP A 63 -9.15 16.76 -5.91
CA ASP A 63 -9.85 15.97 -6.90
C ASP A 63 -9.17 14.60 -7.10
N ALA A 64 -9.96 13.64 -7.57
CA ALA A 64 -9.46 12.29 -7.87
C ALA A 64 -8.72 12.22 -9.22
N GLU A 65 -8.68 13.29 -10.00
CA GLU A 65 -8.20 13.23 -11.37
C GLU A 65 -6.66 13.16 -11.39
N GLY A 66 -6.13 12.09 -11.98
CA GLY A 66 -4.68 11.88 -12.04
C GLY A 66 -4.05 11.35 -10.76
N ASN A 67 -4.86 10.97 -9.75
CA ASN A 67 -4.42 10.34 -8.52
C ASN A 67 -4.63 8.81 -8.58
N ALA A 68 -3.79 8.04 -7.89
CA ALA A 68 -3.94 6.59 -7.81
C ALA A 68 -5.21 6.24 -7.04
N ASP A 69 -6.10 5.42 -7.61
CA ASP A 69 -7.30 5.01 -6.88
C ASP A 69 -6.96 4.01 -5.77
N LEU A 70 -7.71 4.07 -4.67
CA LEU A 70 -7.53 3.22 -3.50
C LEU A 70 -8.88 2.66 -3.09
N ARG A 71 -8.97 1.34 -2.97
CA ARG A 71 -10.20 0.66 -2.58
C ARG A 71 -10.20 0.24 -1.12
N HIS A 72 -9.06 -0.24 -0.65
CA HIS A 72 -8.92 -0.73 0.72
C HIS A 72 -7.44 -0.85 1.11
N LEU A 73 -7.22 -0.88 2.42
CA LEU A 73 -5.98 -1.33 3.05
C LEU A 73 -6.23 -2.73 3.61
N TYR A 74 -5.29 -3.64 3.35
CA TYR A 74 -5.41 -5.04 3.75
C TYR A 74 -5.52 -5.18 5.26
N ALA A 75 -6.30 -6.16 5.68
CA ALA A 75 -6.49 -6.52 7.07
C ALA A 75 -5.94 -7.93 7.32
N LEU A 76 -5.27 -8.12 8.45
CA LEU A 76 -4.81 -9.42 8.90
C LEU A 76 -6.00 -10.25 9.40
N GLY A 77 -6.26 -11.40 8.77
CA GLY A 77 -7.34 -12.32 9.17
C GLY A 77 -8.73 -11.87 8.72
N ALA A 78 -8.84 -11.18 7.59
CA ALA A 78 -10.13 -10.85 7.01
C ALA A 78 -10.83 -12.09 6.44
N GLU A 79 -12.16 -12.16 6.57
CA GLU A 79 -12.93 -13.31 6.03
C GLU A 79 -12.96 -13.32 4.50
N ALA A 80 -12.94 -12.15 3.87
CA ALA A 80 -12.93 -12.01 2.42
C ALA A 80 -11.47 -12.08 1.93
N PRO A 81 -11.10 -13.05 1.06
CA PRO A 81 -9.71 -13.18 0.59
C PRO A 81 -9.16 -11.93 -0.09
N PHE A 82 -10.03 -11.13 -0.70
CA PHE A 82 -9.64 -9.88 -1.36
C PHE A 82 -9.14 -8.82 -0.37
N ASP A 83 -9.64 -8.82 0.87
CA ASP A 83 -9.24 -7.87 1.91
C ASP A 83 -8.14 -8.45 2.83
N ASP A 84 -7.89 -9.78 2.76
CA ASP A 84 -7.04 -10.50 3.70
C ASP A 84 -5.56 -10.44 3.33
N LEU A 85 -4.75 -9.87 4.22
CA LEU A 85 -3.31 -9.70 4.01
C LEU A 85 -2.58 -11.03 3.77
N ASN A 86 -2.94 -12.12 4.46
CA ASN A 86 -2.27 -13.41 4.26
C ASN A 86 -2.53 -13.97 2.86
N ALA A 87 -3.79 -13.90 2.40
CA ALA A 87 -4.16 -14.32 1.06
C ALA A 87 -3.37 -13.54 -0.02
N GLN A 88 -3.16 -12.23 0.18
CA GLN A 88 -2.41 -11.42 -0.77
C GLN A 88 -0.91 -11.74 -0.76
N LEU A 89 -0.33 -12.06 0.40
CA LEU A 89 1.08 -12.42 0.52
C LEU A 89 1.44 -13.74 -0.18
N GLU A 90 0.50 -14.68 -0.30
CA GLU A 90 0.73 -15.97 -0.98
C GLU A 90 1.07 -15.80 -2.46
N ASP A 91 0.36 -14.89 -3.14
CA ASP A 91 0.46 -14.67 -4.58
C ASP A 91 1.37 -13.48 -4.95
N PHE A 92 1.86 -12.72 -3.96
CA PHE A 92 2.66 -11.52 -4.23
C PHE A 92 4.11 -11.86 -4.61
N ILE A 93 4.44 -11.63 -5.89
CA ILE A 93 5.74 -11.99 -6.48
C ILE A 93 6.92 -11.14 -5.97
N PHE A 94 6.66 -9.94 -5.43
CA PHE A 94 7.70 -9.01 -4.96
C PHE A 94 7.92 -9.03 -3.44
N ARG A 95 7.33 -9.99 -2.72
CA ARG A 95 7.27 -10.04 -1.24
C ARG A 95 8.62 -10.02 -0.52
N GLU A 96 9.72 -10.31 -1.23
CA GLU A 96 11.08 -10.29 -0.65
C GLU A 96 11.59 -8.87 -0.41
N VAL A 97 11.07 -7.87 -1.12
CA VAL A 97 11.55 -6.47 -1.07
C VAL A 97 10.44 -5.43 -0.99
N LEU A 98 9.19 -5.82 -1.24
CA LEU A 98 8.00 -4.98 -1.12
C LEU A 98 6.98 -5.71 -0.24
N PHE A 99 6.25 -4.99 0.60
CA PHE A 99 5.21 -5.56 1.45
C PHE A 99 3.84 -5.00 1.07
N PRO A 100 2.87 -5.83 0.67
CA PRO A 100 1.56 -5.36 0.26
C PRO A 100 0.77 -4.79 1.46
N ILE A 101 0.22 -3.59 1.31
CA ILE A 101 -0.54 -2.90 2.36
C ILE A 101 -1.98 -2.58 1.97
N GLY A 102 -2.31 -2.60 0.68
CA GLY A 102 -3.65 -2.35 0.17
C GLY A 102 -3.75 -2.51 -1.34
N ALA A 103 -4.93 -2.23 -1.88
CA ALA A 103 -5.13 -2.24 -3.33
C ALA A 103 -6.19 -1.23 -3.77
N GLY A 104 -6.06 -0.82 -5.03
CA GLY A 104 -7.08 -0.04 -5.73
C GLY A 104 -8.17 -0.90 -6.38
N TYR A 105 -9.07 -0.23 -7.08
CA TYR A 105 -10.14 -0.82 -7.88
C TYR A 105 -9.62 -1.46 -9.17
N GLY A 106 -8.51 -0.96 -9.72
CA GLY A 106 -7.86 -1.47 -10.94
C GLY A 106 -6.95 -2.68 -10.73
N GLY A 107 -6.70 -3.08 -9.49
CA GLY A 107 -5.78 -4.18 -9.14
C GLY A 107 -4.34 -3.74 -8.85
N GLN A 108 -4.05 -2.44 -8.91
CA GLN A 108 -2.80 -1.89 -8.39
C GLN A 108 -2.67 -2.20 -6.91
N VAL A 109 -1.47 -2.60 -6.52
CA VAL A 109 -1.12 -2.96 -5.15
C VAL A 109 -0.37 -1.79 -4.54
N PHE A 110 -0.81 -1.34 -3.36
CA PHE A 110 -0.05 -0.43 -2.53
C PHE A 110 0.90 -1.23 -1.66
N VAL A 111 2.14 -0.76 -1.53
CA VAL A 111 3.21 -1.45 -0.83
C VAL A 111 3.99 -0.54 0.10
N GLU A 112 4.59 -1.13 1.14
CA GLU A 112 5.73 -0.58 1.85
C GLU A 112 7.03 -1.17 1.27
N VAL A 113 8.02 -0.32 0.98
CA VAL A 113 9.34 -0.76 0.51
C VAL A 113 10.16 -1.31 1.68
N LEU A 114 10.71 -2.52 1.57
CA LEU A 114 11.37 -3.23 2.68
C LEU A 114 12.89 -3.06 2.73
N ALA A 115 13.51 -2.63 1.64
CA ALA A 115 14.98 -2.61 1.47
C ALA A 115 15.44 -1.45 0.56
N GLY A 116 16.75 -1.24 0.44
CA GLY A 116 17.32 -0.23 -0.46
C GLY A 116 17.15 1.24 -0.03
N LYS A 117 17.35 2.16 -0.98
CA LYS A 117 17.31 3.63 -0.82
C LYS A 117 15.97 4.12 -0.26
N TYR A 118 14.88 3.45 -0.58
CA TYR A 118 13.51 3.88 -0.28
C TYR A 118 12.84 3.07 0.83
N GLN A 119 13.59 2.32 1.63
CA GLN A 119 13.04 1.54 2.74
C GLN A 119 12.08 2.38 3.62
N GLY A 120 10.88 1.84 3.87
CA GLY A 120 9.79 2.44 4.62
C GLY A 120 8.85 3.35 3.81
N PHE A 121 9.20 3.68 2.57
CA PHE A 121 8.34 4.49 1.71
C PHE A 121 7.10 3.69 1.28
N ILE A 122 6.01 4.42 1.04
CA ILE A 122 4.76 3.87 0.53
C ILE A 122 4.63 4.22 -0.95
N ALA A 123 4.35 3.20 -1.76
CA ALA A 123 4.16 3.34 -3.20
C ALA A 123 2.95 2.52 -3.67
N SER A 124 2.37 2.86 -4.81
CA SER A 124 1.54 1.94 -5.60
C SER A 124 2.34 1.35 -6.74
N LEU A 125 1.97 0.14 -7.14
CA LEU A 125 2.63 -0.60 -8.21
C LEU A 125 1.78 -0.55 -9.47
N ASP A 126 2.38 -0.21 -10.60
CA ASP A 126 1.70 -0.28 -11.90
C ASP A 126 1.44 -1.74 -12.27
N HIS A 127 0.20 -2.18 -12.04
CA HIS A 127 -0.22 -3.55 -12.28
C HIS A 127 -0.07 -3.96 -13.75
N GLU A 128 -0.22 -3.05 -14.70
CA GLU A 128 -0.13 -3.38 -16.12
C GLU A 128 1.28 -3.85 -16.52
N LEU A 129 2.31 -3.42 -15.79
CA LEU A 129 3.71 -3.78 -16.06
C LEU A 129 4.05 -5.22 -15.65
N TYR A 130 3.30 -5.83 -14.73
CA TYR A 130 3.61 -7.16 -14.21
C TYR A 130 2.42 -8.15 -14.21
N ALA A 131 1.25 -7.75 -14.71
CA ALA A 131 0.03 -8.56 -14.67
C ALA A 131 0.15 -9.93 -15.38
N SER A 132 1.04 -10.06 -16.36
CA SER A 132 1.31 -11.33 -17.04
C SER A 132 2.29 -12.25 -16.32
N ASN A 133 3.06 -11.72 -15.36
CA ASN A 133 4.15 -12.44 -14.72
C ASN A 133 3.64 -13.23 -13.52
N THR A 134 4.07 -14.48 -13.44
CA THR A 134 3.69 -15.41 -12.36
C THR A 134 4.80 -15.59 -11.33
N SER A 135 5.96 -14.99 -11.58
CA SER A 135 7.13 -15.04 -10.70
C SER A 135 8.00 -13.80 -10.87
N LEU A 136 8.82 -13.52 -9.85
CA LEU A 136 9.80 -12.44 -9.88
C LEU A 136 10.82 -12.60 -11.02
N GLU A 137 11.33 -13.82 -11.24
CA GLU A 137 12.32 -14.12 -12.29
C GLU A 137 11.75 -13.78 -13.68
N GLU A 138 10.51 -14.18 -13.95
CA GLU A 138 9.82 -13.87 -15.21
C GLU A 138 9.68 -12.36 -15.43
N TYR A 139 9.34 -11.61 -14.38
CA TYR A 139 9.23 -10.15 -14.45
C TYR A 139 10.59 -9.49 -14.71
N LEU A 140 11.64 -9.87 -13.98
CA LEU A 140 12.98 -9.28 -14.13
C LEU A 140 13.55 -9.53 -15.53
N GLU A 141 13.31 -10.72 -16.11
CA GLU A 141 13.70 -11.03 -17.48
C GLU A 141 12.95 -10.18 -18.51
N GLU A 142 11.64 -9.98 -18.33
CA GLU A 142 10.81 -9.19 -19.26
C GLU A 142 11.10 -7.68 -19.16
N ALA A 143 11.29 -7.18 -17.95
CA ALA A 143 11.59 -5.77 -17.68
C ALA A 143 13.05 -5.38 -17.99
N GLU A 144 13.90 -6.35 -18.37
CA GLU A 144 15.35 -6.17 -18.55
C GLU A 144 16.04 -5.53 -17.31
N LEU A 145 15.51 -5.79 -16.11
CA LEU A 145 16.03 -5.24 -14.86
C LEU A 145 17.15 -6.11 -14.30
N GLU A 146 18.26 -5.48 -13.92
CA GLU A 146 19.34 -6.14 -13.19
C GLU A 146 18.96 -6.22 -11.70
N GLY A 147 18.81 -7.44 -11.17
CA GLY A 147 18.51 -7.66 -9.76
C GLY A 147 18.45 -9.15 -9.43
N SER A 148 18.63 -9.48 -8.15
CA SER A 148 18.39 -10.83 -7.65
C SER A 148 17.92 -10.79 -6.21
N GLU A 149 17.22 -11.83 -5.76
CA GLU A 149 16.81 -11.98 -4.36
C GLU A 149 18.02 -12.02 -3.40
N GLU A 150 19.22 -12.35 -3.90
CA GLU A 150 20.45 -12.37 -3.11
C GLU A 150 20.98 -10.95 -2.78
N ASP A 151 20.61 -9.95 -3.59
CA ASP A 151 20.92 -8.53 -3.37
C ASP A 151 19.61 -7.72 -3.25
N ARG A 152 18.94 -7.91 -2.11
CA ARG A 152 17.63 -7.31 -1.81
C ARG A 152 17.61 -5.79 -1.97
N ASP A 153 18.70 -5.11 -1.59
CA ASP A 153 18.78 -3.64 -1.71
C ASP A 153 18.80 -3.23 -3.18
N ALA A 154 19.64 -3.86 -4.01
CA ALA A 154 19.70 -3.57 -5.45
C ALA A 154 18.38 -3.93 -6.17
N LEU A 155 17.76 -5.05 -5.79
CA LEU A 155 16.45 -5.44 -6.33
C LEU A 155 15.38 -4.40 -5.98
N ALA A 156 15.29 -3.99 -4.70
CA ALA A 156 14.33 -2.97 -4.27
C ALA A 156 14.54 -1.65 -5.04
N ASP A 157 15.79 -1.21 -5.16
CA ASP A 157 16.14 0.03 -5.87
C ASP A 157 15.79 -0.05 -7.36
N ALA A 158 15.97 -1.20 -8.02
CA ALA A 158 15.60 -1.40 -9.43
C ALA A 158 14.07 -1.37 -9.64
N LEU A 159 13.30 -2.05 -8.79
CA LEU A 159 11.84 -2.01 -8.86
C LEU A 159 11.27 -0.61 -8.56
N CYS A 160 12.01 0.18 -7.79
CA CYS A 160 11.66 1.54 -7.36
C CYS A 160 12.31 2.65 -8.20
N ASP A 161 12.96 2.30 -9.31
CA ASP A 161 13.63 3.30 -10.14
C ASP A 161 12.58 4.23 -10.80
N PRO A 162 12.70 5.56 -10.70
CA PRO A 162 11.68 6.47 -11.25
C PRO A 162 11.57 6.45 -12.78
N GLU A 163 12.61 6.01 -13.50
CA GLU A 163 12.62 6.01 -14.97
C GLU A 163 12.16 4.67 -15.56
N SER A 164 12.40 3.57 -14.85
CA SER A 164 12.26 2.20 -15.37
C SER A 164 11.62 1.20 -14.43
N GLY A 165 11.44 1.57 -13.16
CA GLY A 165 10.76 0.76 -12.16
C GLY A 165 9.24 0.78 -12.32
N LEU A 166 8.56 0.15 -11.36
CA LEU A 166 7.11 -0.02 -11.37
C LEU A 166 6.40 0.74 -10.24
N ALA A 167 7.15 1.40 -9.36
CA ALA A 167 6.63 2.04 -8.16
C ALA A 167 6.33 3.53 -8.38
N TRP A 168 5.11 3.94 -8.05
CA TRP A 168 4.73 5.34 -7.87
C TRP A 168 4.70 5.67 -6.38
N PHE A 169 5.60 6.53 -5.93
CA PHE A 169 5.72 6.92 -4.53
C PHE A 169 4.63 7.91 -4.07
N HIS A 170 4.08 7.65 -2.89
CA HIS A 170 3.04 8.48 -2.28
C HIS A 170 3.45 9.10 -0.94
N ALA A 171 4.28 8.43 -0.15
CA ALA A 171 4.74 8.93 1.14
C ALA A 171 6.06 8.30 1.59
N ARG A 172 6.76 8.94 2.54
CA ARG A 172 8.03 8.44 3.10
C ARG A 172 7.85 7.42 4.22
N SER A 173 6.63 7.27 4.72
CA SER A 173 6.27 6.35 5.80
C SER A 173 4.78 6.07 5.77
N LEU A 174 4.37 4.95 6.35
CA LEU A 174 2.94 4.68 6.53
C LEU A 174 2.26 5.75 7.39
N ARG A 175 2.93 6.25 8.43
CA ARG A 175 2.34 7.30 9.27
C ARG A 175 1.97 8.52 8.45
N GLN A 176 2.86 8.97 7.57
CA GLN A 176 2.60 10.09 6.66
C GLN A 176 1.50 9.75 5.66
N PHE A 177 1.56 8.57 5.05
CA PHE A 177 0.54 8.09 4.10
C PHE A 177 -0.87 8.17 4.70
N LEU A 178 -1.06 7.65 5.91
CA LEU A 178 -2.36 7.66 6.59
C LEU A 178 -2.78 9.08 7.04
N SER A 179 -1.84 9.98 7.32
CA SER A 179 -2.17 11.32 7.81
C SER A 179 -2.34 12.38 6.74
N GLU A 180 -1.85 12.12 5.51
CA GLU A 180 -1.74 13.13 4.45
C GLU A 180 -2.30 12.64 3.11
N CYS A 181 -2.26 11.35 2.81
CA CYS A 181 -2.41 10.88 1.42
C CYS A 181 -3.75 10.23 1.07
N VAL A 182 -4.56 9.78 2.05
CA VAL A 182 -5.77 8.99 1.76
C VAL A 182 -7.02 9.86 1.73
N PHE A 183 -7.69 9.89 0.58
CA PHE A 183 -8.88 10.71 0.33
C PHE A 183 -10.02 9.92 -0.29
N CYS A 184 -11.21 10.52 -0.33
CA CYS A 184 -12.31 10.10 -1.17
C CYS A 184 -13.06 11.26 -1.82
N ASP A 185 -13.73 10.96 -2.94
CA ASP A 185 -14.60 11.89 -3.65
C ASP A 185 -16.00 11.98 -3.00
N GLU A 186 -16.91 12.75 -3.61
CA GLU A 186 -18.30 12.88 -3.14
C GLU A 186 -19.10 11.57 -3.20
N SER A 187 -18.64 10.59 -3.98
CA SER A 187 -19.24 9.25 -4.10
C SER A 187 -18.59 8.24 -3.13
N LEU A 188 -17.67 8.69 -2.27
CA LEU A 188 -16.84 7.87 -1.39
C LEU A 188 -15.92 6.89 -2.13
N THR A 189 -15.59 7.20 -3.39
CA THR A 189 -14.54 6.50 -4.13
C THR A 189 -13.19 6.96 -3.59
N GLY A 190 -12.36 6.01 -3.15
CA GLY A 190 -11.06 6.32 -2.56
C GLY A 190 -9.97 6.61 -3.59
N PHE A 191 -9.08 7.52 -3.24
CA PHE A 191 -7.87 7.83 -4.01
C PHE A 191 -6.73 8.27 -3.09
N VAL A 192 -5.52 8.26 -3.63
CA VAL A 192 -4.29 8.61 -2.94
C VAL A 192 -3.63 9.79 -3.61
N MET A 193 -3.28 10.78 -2.79
CA MET A 193 -2.47 11.91 -3.19
C MET A 193 -1.04 11.77 -2.67
N ASP A 194 -0.09 12.23 -3.47
CA ASP A 194 1.32 12.26 -3.11
C ASP A 194 1.58 13.30 -2.01
N ALA A 195 2.39 12.95 -1.01
CA ALA A 195 2.78 13.87 0.04
C ALA A 195 3.63 15.02 -0.52
N ASP A 196 3.34 16.26 -0.09
CA ASP A 196 3.97 17.50 -0.56
C ASP A 196 5.51 17.54 -0.43
N ASP A 197 6.09 16.74 0.48
CA ASP A 197 7.53 16.74 0.76
C ASP A 197 8.28 15.58 0.08
N LEU A 198 7.64 14.84 -0.82
CA LEU A 198 8.33 13.89 -1.67
C LEU A 198 9.39 14.62 -2.53
N PRO A 199 10.59 14.02 -2.72
CA PRO A 199 11.57 14.57 -3.64
C PRO A 199 10.98 14.76 -5.05
N ASP A 200 11.27 15.88 -5.70
CA ASP A 200 10.79 16.18 -7.07
C ASP A 200 11.10 15.05 -8.07
N GLU A 201 12.16 14.28 -7.84
CA GLU A 201 12.56 13.12 -8.67
C GLU A 201 11.64 11.90 -8.53
N LEU A 202 10.73 11.89 -7.54
CA LEU A 202 9.79 10.80 -7.28
C LEU A 202 8.33 11.18 -7.57
N LEU A 203 8.07 12.42 -7.99
CA LEU A 203 6.74 12.88 -8.38
C LEU A 203 6.49 12.53 -9.85
N ASN A 204 5.35 11.87 -10.12
CA ASN A 204 4.91 11.51 -11.47
C ASN A 204 4.12 12.61 -12.18
#